data_AF-A0A351X4G6-F1
#
_entry.id   AF-A0A351X4G6-F1
#
_cell.length_a   1.000
_cell.length_b   1.000
_cell.length_c   1.000
_cell.angle_alpha   90.00
_cell.angle_beta   90.00
_cell.angle_gamma   90.00
#
_symmetry.space_group_name_H-M   'P 1'
#
loop_
_entity.id
_entity.type
_entity.pdbx_description
1 polymer ?
#
loop_
_entity_poly.entity_id
_entity_poly.type
_entity_poly.pdbx_seq_one_letter_code
_entity_poly.pdbx_strand_id
1 'polypeptide(L)'
;MSEKRAQIIPFNAVNEFLLPEYRLKILQQAFSELNNLPEGRRSAISRLVKKLVTVSGFRNSALAPAPVKARAAVSAFEKSAEFSSQIMGAWYDLHPELAQKVYDLLKARNWELLPLDADRSKLPGFLTRWPQAETFEVLDDAYAAQYPADGEHEYDINMM
;
A
#
# COMPACT_ATOMS: atom_id res chain seq x y z
N MET A 1 -4.61 -2.87 -36.35
CA MET A 1 -4.26 -1.94 -35.25
C MET A 1 -4.29 -2.73 -33.96
N SER A 2 -3.13 -3.22 -33.49
CA SER A 2 -3.06 -4.01 -32.26
C SER A 2 -3.12 -3.05 -31.08
N GLU A 3 -4.23 -3.05 -30.34
CA GLU A 3 -4.36 -2.30 -29.10
C GLU A 3 -3.25 -2.76 -28.14
N LYS A 4 -2.29 -1.87 -27.83
CA LYS A 4 -1.35 -2.07 -26.73
C LYS A 4 -2.16 -2.06 -25.43
N ARG A 5 -2.74 -3.20 -25.06
CA ARG A 5 -3.30 -3.41 -23.73
C ARG A 5 -2.14 -3.28 -22.76
N ALA A 6 -2.12 -2.22 -21.96
CA ALA A 6 -1.19 -2.12 -20.85
C ALA A 6 -1.32 -3.41 -20.05
N GLN A 7 -0.22 -4.15 -19.91
CA GLN A 7 -0.18 -5.22 -18.92
C GLN A 7 -0.37 -4.53 -17.59
N ILE A 8 -1.37 -4.98 -16.83
CA ILE A 8 -1.68 -4.41 -15.53
C ILE A 8 -1.33 -5.49 -14.52
N ILE A 9 -0.39 -5.19 -13.62
CA ILE A 9 -0.04 -6.07 -12.52
C ILE A 9 -1.00 -5.76 -11.37
N PRO A 10 -1.86 -6.71 -10.94
CA PRO A 10 -2.85 -6.43 -9.91
C PRO A 10 -2.19 -6.13 -8.56
N PHE A 11 -2.85 -5.34 -7.71
CA PHE A 11 -2.27 -4.91 -6.44
C PHE A 11 -1.86 -6.05 -5.50
N ASN A 12 -2.52 -7.21 -5.57
CA ASN A 12 -2.13 -8.36 -4.76
C ASN A 12 -0.83 -9.03 -5.23
N ALA A 13 -0.24 -8.66 -6.36
CA ALA A 13 1.10 -9.08 -6.75
C ALA A 13 2.19 -8.55 -5.80
N VAL A 14 1.89 -7.48 -5.04
CA VAL A 14 2.78 -6.96 -4.00
C VAL A 14 3.18 -8.02 -2.97
N ASN A 15 2.36 -9.07 -2.82
CA ASN A 15 2.62 -10.18 -1.91
C ASN A 15 3.85 -11.02 -2.28
N GLU A 16 4.33 -10.94 -3.53
CA GLU A 16 5.57 -11.61 -3.95
C GLU A 16 6.82 -10.91 -3.38
N PHE A 17 6.70 -9.63 -3.03
CA PHE A 17 7.79 -8.79 -2.53
C PHE A 17 7.66 -8.46 -1.04
N LEU A 18 6.45 -8.56 -0.48
CA LEU A 18 6.21 -8.26 0.93
C LEU A 18 6.50 -9.45 1.84
N LEU A 19 7.33 -9.19 2.85
CA LEU A 19 7.54 -10.11 3.96
C LEU A 19 6.23 -10.34 4.75
N PRO A 20 5.94 -11.57 5.20
CA PRO A 20 4.70 -11.89 5.94
C PRO A 20 4.48 -11.03 7.20
N GLU A 21 5.53 -10.75 7.96
CA GLU A 21 5.51 -9.92 9.15
C GLU A 21 5.20 -8.46 8.83
N TYR A 22 5.76 -7.95 7.73
CA TYR A 22 5.54 -6.60 7.28
C TYR A 22 4.12 -6.44 6.71
N ARG A 23 3.61 -7.46 6.01
CA ARG A 23 2.19 -7.54 5.62
C ARG A 23 1.26 -7.48 6.83
N LEU A 24 1.63 -8.13 7.93
CA LEU A 24 0.83 -8.06 9.16
C LEU A 24 0.91 -6.67 9.81
N LYS A 25 2.09 -6.03 9.80
CA LYS A 25 2.32 -4.64 10.27
C LYS A 25 1.36 -3.68 9.55
N ILE A 26 1.35 -3.68 8.21
CA ILE A 26 0.51 -2.76 7.41
C ILE A 26 -0.98 -2.97 7.69
N LEU A 27 -1.43 -4.23 7.80
CA LEU A 27 -2.83 -4.55 8.09
C LEU A 27 -3.23 -4.09 9.49
N GLN A 28 -2.35 -4.31 10.47
CA GLN A 28 -2.59 -3.91 11.85
C GLN A 28 -2.65 -2.38 11.98
N GLN A 29 -1.75 -1.65 11.32
CA GLN A 29 -1.76 -0.19 11.35
C GLN A 29 -3.03 0.37 10.68
N ALA A 30 -3.35 -0.10 9.46
CA ALA A 30 -4.56 0.31 8.75
C ALA A 30 -5.85 0.09 9.56
N PHE A 31 -5.92 -0.97 10.37
CA PHE A 31 -7.06 -1.22 11.24
C PHE A 31 -7.03 -0.46 12.56
N SER A 32 -5.85 -0.18 13.11
CA SER A 32 -5.70 0.57 14.36
C SER A 32 -6.00 2.05 14.14
N GLU A 33 -5.64 2.57 12.97
CA GLU A 33 -5.79 3.96 12.57
C GLU A 33 -6.95 4.18 11.58
N LEU A 34 -7.88 3.23 11.53
CA LEU A 34 -9.00 3.24 10.59
C LEU A 34 -9.84 4.54 10.66
N ASN A 35 -9.87 5.20 11.82
CA ASN A 35 -10.58 6.48 12.02
C ASN A 35 -9.80 7.71 11.54
N ASN A 36 -8.49 7.60 11.34
CA ASN A 36 -7.64 8.66 10.81
C ASN A 36 -7.68 8.69 9.27
N LEU A 37 -8.18 7.63 8.64
CA LEU A 37 -8.32 7.54 7.19
C LEU A 37 -9.49 8.41 6.67
N PRO A 38 -9.40 8.91 5.43
CA PRO A 38 -10.52 9.53 4.73
C PRO A 38 -11.76 8.65 4.70
N GLU A 39 -12.94 9.27 4.77
CA GLU A 39 -14.22 8.57 4.93
C GLU A 39 -14.46 7.52 3.83
N GLY A 40 -14.11 7.84 2.58
CA GLY A 40 -14.23 6.92 1.45
C GLY A 40 -13.42 5.64 1.65
N ARG A 41 -12.16 5.78 2.09
CA ARG A 41 -11.27 4.64 2.33
C ARG A 41 -11.70 3.82 3.54
N ARG A 42 -12.02 4.48 4.65
CA ARG A 42 -12.56 3.84 5.86
C ARG A 42 -13.79 2.99 5.54
N SER A 43 -14.71 3.53 4.75
CA SER A 43 -15.95 2.85 4.35
C SER A 43 -15.69 1.67 3.41
N ALA A 44 -14.80 1.84 2.44
CA ALA A 44 -14.40 0.77 1.52
C ALA A 44 -13.73 -0.40 2.24
N ILE A 45 -12.77 -0.13 3.12
CA ILE A 45 -12.11 -1.15 3.95
C ILE A 45 -13.14 -1.87 4.83
N SER A 46 -14.02 -1.13 5.52
CA SER A 46 -15.04 -1.71 6.39
C SER A 46 -16.01 -2.63 5.64
N ARG A 47 -16.41 -2.25 4.41
CA ARG A 47 -17.24 -3.07 3.53
C ARG A 47 -16.53 -4.37 3.14
N LEU A 48 -15.26 -4.28 2.74
CA LEU A 48 -14.48 -5.45 2.33
C LEU A 48 -14.17 -6.39 3.50
N VAL A 49 -13.90 -5.86 4.69
CA VAL A 49 -13.74 -6.68 5.91
C VAL A 49 -15.00 -7.50 6.17
N LYS A 50 -16.20 -6.90 6.09
CA LYS A 50 -17.46 -7.64 6.27
C LYS A 50 -17.67 -8.73 5.22
N LYS A 51 -17.16 -8.53 4.01
CA LYS A 51 -17.35 -9.44 2.87
C LYS A 51 -16.31 -10.57 2.82
N LEU A 52 -15.06 -10.28 3.16
CA LEU A 52 -13.90 -11.13 2.87
C LEU A 52 -13.21 -11.69 4.11
N VAL A 53 -13.48 -11.13 5.30
CA VAL A 53 -12.74 -11.48 6.52
C VAL A 53 -13.67 -12.11 7.55
N THR A 54 -13.30 -13.30 8.00
CA THR A 54 -14.01 -14.03 9.06
C THR A 54 -13.12 -14.12 10.29
N VAL A 55 -13.55 -13.50 11.39
CA VAL A 55 -12.85 -13.59 12.68
C VAL A 55 -13.59 -14.55 13.59
N SER A 56 -12.92 -15.61 14.03
CA SER A 56 -13.51 -16.58 14.97
C SER A 56 -13.97 -15.89 16.26
N GLY A 57 -15.17 -16.21 16.73
CA GLY A 57 -15.79 -15.59 17.91
C GLY A 57 -16.50 -14.26 17.65
N PHE A 58 -16.48 -13.72 16.42
CA PHE A 58 -17.16 -12.48 16.08
C PHE A 58 -18.24 -12.70 15.03
N ARG A 59 -19.48 -12.32 15.34
CA ARG A 59 -20.58 -12.29 14.33
C ARG A 59 -20.36 -11.19 13.29
N ASN A 60 -19.73 -10.09 13.69
CA ASN A 60 -19.33 -9.01 12.81
C ASN A 60 -17.81 -8.79 12.94
N SER A 61 -17.05 -9.33 11.98
CA SER A 61 -15.59 -9.23 11.93
C SER A 61 -15.07 -7.78 11.98
N ALA A 62 -15.87 -6.80 11.55
CA ALA A 62 -15.47 -5.40 11.60
C ALA A 62 -15.32 -4.84 13.03
N LEU A 63 -15.97 -5.47 14.02
CA LEU A 63 -15.88 -5.09 15.44
C LEU A 63 -14.74 -5.77 16.18
N ALA A 64 -14.01 -6.69 15.53
CA ALA A 64 -12.87 -7.35 16.16
C ALA A 64 -11.73 -6.35 16.46
N PRO A 65 -10.93 -6.58 17.52
CA PRO A 65 -9.72 -5.80 17.78
C PRO A 65 -8.78 -5.81 16.57
N ALA A 66 -8.10 -4.68 16.33
CA ALA A 66 -7.24 -4.51 15.15
C ALA A 66 -6.21 -5.63 14.95
N PRO A 67 -5.47 -6.11 15.98
CA PRO A 67 -4.50 -7.20 15.78
C PRO A 67 -5.15 -8.54 15.39
N VAL A 68 -6.33 -8.83 15.94
CA VAL A 68 -7.07 -10.07 15.63
C VAL A 68 -7.61 -10.01 14.20
N LYS A 69 -8.17 -8.85 13.82
CA LYS A 69 -8.67 -8.58 12.48
C LYS A 69 -7.55 -8.62 11.43
N ALA A 70 -6.38 -8.07 11.75
CA ALA A 70 -5.20 -8.09 10.89
C ALA A 70 -4.80 -9.53 10.51
N ARG A 71 -4.69 -10.42 11.50
CA ARG A 71 -4.36 -11.83 11.27
C ARG A 71 -5.41 -12.53 10.40
N ALA A 72 -6.69 -12.29 10.64
CA ALA A 72 -7.77 -12.87 9.85
C ALA A 72 -7.83 -12.31 8.41
N ALA A 73 -7.34 -11.08 8.20
CA ALA A 73 -7.39 -10.40 6.91
C ALA A 73 -6.23 -10.76 5.96
N VAL A 74 -5.21 -11.49 6.43
CA VAL A 74 -4.03 -11.87 5.61
C VAL A 74 -4.46 -12.56 4.32
N SER A 75 -5.34 -13.56 4.38
CA SER A 75 -5.77 -14.28 3.17
C SER A 75 -6.57 -13.40 2.21
N ALA A 76 -7.35 -12.44 2.74
CA ALA A 76 -8.07 -11.48 1.91
C ALA A 76 -7.09 -10.55 1.18
N PHE A 77 -6.01 -10.13 1.86
CA PHE A 77 -4.95 -9.32 1.27
C PHE A 77 -4.24 -10.07 0.14
N GLU A 78 -3.84 -11.32 0.36
CA GLU A 78 -3.16 -12.13 -0.65
C GLU A 78 -4.02 -12.40 -1.91
N LYS A 79 -5.32 -12.61 -1.73
CA LYS A 79 -6.21 -13.10 -2.80
C LYS A 79 -7.01 -12.02 -3.51
N SER A 80 -7.25 -10.88 -2.86
CA SER A 80 -8.09 -9.82 -3.42
C SER A 80 -7.27 -8.59 -3.76
N ALA A 81 -7.15 -8.31 -5.06
CA ALA A 81 -6.52 -7.08 -5.56
C ALA A 81 -7.25 -5.82 -5.05
N GLU A 82 -8.58 -5.85 -4.96
CA GLU A 82 -9.38 -4.74 -4.40
C GLU A 82 -9.07 -4.52 -2.91
N PHE A 83 -8.93 -5.59 -2.13
CA PHE A 83 -8.58 -5.44 -0.72
C PHE A 83 -7.15 -4.97 -0.52
N SER A 84 -6.19 -5.53 -1.27
CA SER A 84 -4.81 -5.08 -1.29
C SER A 84 -4.70 -3.58 -1.61
N SER A 85 -5.39 -3.10 -2.65
CA SER A 85 -5.32 -1.69 -3.04
C SER A 85 -5.85 -0.74 -1.97
N GLN A 86 -6.92 -1.11 -1.27
CA GLN A 86 -7.46 -0.31 -0.19
C GLN A 86 -6.52 -0.24 1.02
N ILE A 87 -5.87 -1.35 1.38
CA ILE A 87 -4.89 -1.40 2.47
C ILE A 87 -3.61 -0.64 2.10
N MET A 88 -3.07 -0.82 0.89
CA MET A 88 -1.90 -0.06 0.42
C MET A 88 -2.19 1.43 0.34
N GLY A 89 -3.35 1.83 -0.14
CA GLY A 89 -3.67 3.25 -0.12
C GLY A 89 -3.98 3.78 1.30
N ALA A 90 -4.35 2.93 2.26
CA ALA A 90 -4.41 3.33 3.66
C ALA A 90 -3.01 3.61 4.22
N TRP A 91 -2.02 2.80 3.81
CA TRP A 91 -0.62 3.08 4.13
C TRP A 91 -0.19 4.46 3.63
N TYR A 92 -0.48 4.78 2.37
CA TYR A 92 -0.20 6.09 1.79
C TYR A 92 -0.89 7.24 2.56
N ASP A 93 -2.19 7.11 2.85
CA ASP A 93 -2.96 8.16 3.55
C ASP A 93 -2.48 8.41 4.99
N LEU A 94 -1.91 7.39 5.65
CA LEU A 94 -1.39 7.50 7.01
C LEU A 94 0.03 8.10 7.06
N HIS A 95 0.74 8.12 5.95
CA HIS A 95 2.13 8.62 5.88
C HIS A 95 2.29 9.68 4.78
N PRO A 96 1.54 10.80 4.83
CA PRO A 96 1.59 11.82 3.79
C PRO A 96 2.95 12.51 3.68
N GLU A 97 3.69 12.66 4.80
CA GLU A 97 5.03 13.25 4.79
C GLU A 97 6.04 12.36 4.07
N LEU A 98 6.02 11.05 4.34
CA LEU A 98 6.87 10.08 3.68
C LEU A 98 6.54 9.99 2.18
N ALA A 99 5.26 9.97 1.83
CA ALA A 99 4.80 10.01 0.44
C ALA A 99 5.34 11.24 -0.31
N GLN A 100 5.30 12.42 0.30
CA GLN A 100 5.85 13.65 -0.28
C GLN A 100 7.36 13.55 -0.48
N LYS A 101 8.11 13.07 0.52
CA LYS A 101 9.58 12.90 0.43
C LYS A 101 9.98 11.93 -0.69
N VAL A 102 9.29 10.79 -0.80
CA VAL A 102 9.53 9.81 -1.87
C VAL A 102 9.17 10.39 -3.24
N TYR A 103 8.07 11.12 -3.34
CA TYR A 103 7.70 11.80 -4.60
C TYR A 103 8.76 12.79 -5.06
N ASP A 104 9.27 13.63 -4.14
CA ASP A 104 10.30 14.62 -4.46
C ASP A 104 11.62 13.95 -4.84
N LEU A 105 12.00 12.85 -4.18
CA LEU A 105 13.15 12.02 -4.53
C LEU A 105 13.02 11.48 -5.96
N LEU A 106 11.90 10.81 -6.27
CA LEU A 106 11.67 10.22 -7.59
C LEU A 106 11.59 11.29 -8.69
N LYS A 107 10.97 12.43 -8.40
CA LYS A 107 10.88 13.57 -9.33
C LYS A 107 12.25 14.19 -9.61
N ALA A 108 13.11 14.34 -8.60
CA ALA A 108 14.50 14.79 -8.79
C ALA A 108 15.31 13.85 -9.71
N ARG A 109 14.90 12.58 -9.77
CA ARG A 109 15.51 11.54 -10.61
C ARG A 109 14.80 11.37 -11.95
N ASN A 110 13.98 12.35 -12.35
CA ASN A 110 13.25 12.41 -13.62
C ASN A 110 12.23 11.27 -13.84
N TRP A 111 11.61 10.76 -12.78
CA TRP A 111 10.52 9.81 -12.92
C TRP A 111 9.24 10.50 -13.43
N GLU A 112 8.57 9.89 -14.41
CA GLU A 112 7.24 10.29 -14.87
C GLU A 112 6.17 9.82 -13.87
N LEU A 113 5.97 10.61 -12.82
CA LEU A 113 5.00 10.31 -11.78
C LEU A 113 3.66 11.01 -12.01
N LEU A 114 2.58 10.32 -11.67
CA LEU A 114 1.28 10.94 -11.48
C LEU A 114 1.32 11.89 -10.27
N PRO A 115 0.51 12.98 -10.27
CA PRO A 115 0.39 13.86 -9.11
C PRO A 115 0.01 13.10 -7.84
N LEU A 116 0.47 13.57 -6.68
CA LEU A 116 0.15 12.96 -5.37
C LEU A 116 -1.35 12.96 -5.06
N ASP A 117 -2.08 13.95 -5.59
CA ASP A 117 -3.53 14.06 -5.42
C ASP A 117 -4.33 13.16 -6.37
N ALA A 118 -3.66 12.42 -7.26
CA ALA A 118 -4.33 11.52 -8.18
C ALA A 118 -4.88 10.31 -7.42
N ASP A 119 -6.18 10.06 -7.53
CA ASP A 119 -6.84 8.91 -6.93
C ASP A 119 -6.38 7.58 -7.56
N ARG A 120 -5.31 7.00 -6.99
CA ARG A 120 -4.70 5.74 -7.42
C ARG A 120 -5.63 4.53 -7.23
N SER A 121 -6.74 4.66 -6.49
CA SER A 121 -7.71 3.57 -6.31
C SER A 121 -8.45 3.21 -7.60
N LYS A 122 -8.44 4.10 -8.60
CA LYS A 122 -9.03 3.89 -9.93
C LYS A 122 -8.06 3.28 -10.93
N LEU A 123 -6.77 3.18 -10.58
CA LEU A 123 -5.80 2.48 -11.42
C LEU A 123 -5.95 0.98 -11.17
N PRO A 124 -5.97 0.16 -12.23
CA PRO A 124 -6.22 -1.28 -12.09
C PRO A 124 -5.01 -2.06 -11.55
N GLY A 125 -3.87 -1.41 -11.28
CA GLY A 125 -2.64 -2.06 -10.82
C GLY A 125 -1.40 -1.17 -10.89
N PHE A 126 -0.22 -1.77 -10.77
CA PHE A 126 1.07 -1.09 -10.81
C PHE A 126 1.46 -0.65 -12.22
N LEU A 127 2.28 0.41 -12.31
CA LEU A 127 2.91 0.83 -13.57
C LEU A 127 3.86 -0.25 -14.07
N THR A 128 3.82 -0.55 -15.36
CA THR A 128 4.66 -1.59 -15.99
C THR A 128 6.03 -1.12 -16.44
N ARG A 129 6.32 0.18 -16.28
CA ARG A 129 7.61 0.75 -16.65
C ARG A 129 8.35 1.19 -15.40
N TRP A 130 9.31 0.37 -15.03
CA TRP A 130 10.28 0.65 -13.99
C TRP A 130 11.64 0.91 -14.69
N PRO A 131 12.33 2.03 -14.43
CA PRO A 131 13.65 2.28 -15.01
C PRO A 131 14.63 1.19 -14.56
N GLN A 132 15.23 0.46 -15.51
CA GLN A 132 16.07 -0.71 -15.20
C GLN A 132 17.31 -0.38 -14.35
N ALA A 133 17.74 0.88 -14.33
CA ALA A 133 18.88 1.36 -13.56
C ALA A 133 18.56 1.65 -12.08
N GLU A 134 17.29 1.63 -11.69
CA GLU A 134 16.84 2.05 -10.37
C GLU A 134 16.45 0.84 -9.53
N THR A 135 17.36 0.23 -8.77
CA THR A 135 16.98 -0.86 -7.84
C THR A 135 16.43 -0.29 -6.54
N PHE A 136 15.76 -1.14 -5.72
CA PHE A 136 15.34 -0.75 -4.36
C PHE A 136 16.54 -0.25 -3.54
N GLU A 137 17.67 -0.96 -3.59
CA GLU A 137 18.92 -0.57 -2.92
C GLU A 137 19.39 0.84 -3.33
N VAL A 138 19.33 1.18 -4.63
CA VAL A 138 19.73 2.51 -5.12
C VAL A 138 18.76 3.59 -4.62
N LEU A 139 17.47 3.29 -4.50
CA LEU A 139 16.47 4.20 -3.97
C LEU A 139 16.63 4.40 -2.46
N ASP A 140 16.90 3.33 -1.72
CA ASP A 140 17.13 3.34 -0.28
C ASP A 140 18.38 4.17 0.06
N ASP A 141 19.50 3.94 -0.66
CA ASP A 141 20.73 4.73 -0.52
C ASP A 141 20.51 6.21 -0.87
N ALA A 142 19.76 6.48 -1.94
CA ALA A 142 19.46 7.85 -2.36
C ALA A 142 18.56 8.58 -1.34
N TYR A 143 17.59 7.87 -0.75
CA TYR A 143 16.74 8.43 0.31
C TYR A 143 17.56 8.74 1.55
N ALA A 144 18.40 7.80 2.01
CA ALA A 144 19.27 7.99 3.17
C ALA A 144 20.27 9.16 2.96
N ALA A 145 20.77 9.34 1.73
CA ALA A 145 21.65 10.46 1.41
C ALA A 145 20.94 11.82 1.40
N GLN A 146 19.68 11.87 0.95
CA GLN A 146 18.88 13.09 0.87
C GLN A 146 18.22 13.46 2.21
N TYR A 147 17.86 12.46 3.01
CA TYR A 147 17.17 12.60 4.30
C TYR A 147 17.87 11.80 5.42
N PRO A 148 19.13 12.11 5.76
CA PRO A 148 19.90 11.35 6.73
C PRO A 148 19.39 11.43 8.18
N ALA A 149 18.48 12.37 8.45
CA ALA A 149 17.83 12.54 9.76
C ALA A 149 16.53 11.72 9.90
N ASP A 150 16.00 11.20 8.79
CA ASP A 150 14.80 10.37 8.79
C ASP A 150 15.21 8.91 9.06
N GLY A 151 14.81 8.38 10.21
CA GLY A 151 15.02 6.98 10.59
C GLY A 151 13.99 6.02 10.00
N GLU A 152 13.45 6.34 8.82
CA GLU A 152 12.42 5.55 8.16
C GLU A 152 12.98 4.21 7.70
N HIS A 153 12.20 3.15 7.82
CA HIS A 153 12.64 1.82 7.40
C HIS A 153 12.57 1.70 5.87
N GLU A 154 13.54 1.03 5.24
CA GLU A 154 13.56 0.73 3.79
C GLU A 154 12.22 0.17 3.27
N TYR A 155 11.55 -0.71 4.02
CA TYR A 155 10.24 -1.24 3.63
C TYR A 155 9.12 -0.19 3.63
N ASP A 156 9.20 0.81 4.49
CA ASP A 156 8.22 1.90 4.57
C ASP A 156 8.39 2.82 3.33
N ILE A 157 9.63 3.06 2.91
CA ILE A 157 10.00 3.80 1.69
C ILE A 157 9.55 3.05 0.43
N ASN A 158 9.89 1.76 0.33
CA ASN A 158 9.62 0.92 -0.83
C ASN A 158 8.13 0.64 -1.07
N MET A 159 7.26 1.01 -0.14
CA MET A 159 5.80 0.87 -0.24
C MET A 159 5.07 2.08 -0.85
N MET A 160 5.76 3.20 -1.09
CA MET A 160 5.20 4.46 -1.59
C MET A 160 5.15 4.56 -3.12
#